data_AF-A0A7V2F6B9-F1
#
_entry.id   AF-A0A7V2F6B9-F1
#
_cell.length_a   1.000
_cell.length_b   1.000
_cell.length_c   1.000
_cell.angle_alpha   90.00
_cell.angle_beta   90.00
_cell.angle_gamma   90.00
#
_symmetry.space_group_name_H-M   'P 1'
#
loop_
_entity.id
_entity.type
_entity.pdbx_description
1 polymer ?
#
loop_
_entity_poly.entity_id
_entity_poly.type
_entity_poly.pdbx_seq_one_letter_code
_entity_poly.pdbx_strand_id
1 'polypeptide(L)'
;MPAVDPKDFWAHLQERLAWLQREVERLIVENERLREENRRLREEVTLYRLFQELQPQSKEELPELSAEMLRQAMEFLDRLPDEMGFSEFFDRAEQEGIESAVARDYLLTFLREELLRQQGGRLRKTHRAAFGKA
;
A
#
# COMPACT_ATOMS: atom_id res chain seq x y z
N MET A 1 6.36 19.45 57.50
CA MET A 1 6.17 19.45 56.02
C MET A 1 6.08 20.90 55.60
N PRO A 2 6.91 21.40 54.67
CA PRO A 2 6.77 22.78 54.22
C PRO A 2 5.40 22.92 53.55
N ALA A 3 4.65 23.95 53.93
CA ALA A 3 3.39 24.28 53.29
C ALA A 3 3.70 24.76 51.87
N VAL A 4 3.22 24.03 50.87
CA VAL A 4 3.32 24.46 49.46
C VAL A 4 2.57 25.78 49.33
N ASP A 5 3.24 26.82 48.81
CA ASP A 5 2.58 28.10 48.55
C ASP A 5 1.42 27.84 47.57
N PRO A 6 0.19 28.26 47.89
CA PRO A 6 -0.96 28.10 47.02
C PRO A 6 -0.71 28.61 45.58
N LYS A 7 0.15 29.62 45.39
CA LYS A 7 0.53 30.13 44.07
C LYS A 7 1.39 29.15 43.28
N ASP A 8 2.36 28.51 43.92
CA ASP A 8 3.23 27.52 43.28
C ASP A 8 2.45 26.26 42.89
N PHE A 9 1.51 25.86 43.74
CA PHE A 9 0.58 24.76 43.42
C PHE A 9 -0.30 25.09 42.21
N TRP A 10 -0.80 26.33 42.12
CA TRP A 10 -1.62 26.78 40.98
C TRP A 10 -0.83 26.85 39.68
N ALA A 11 0.40 27.37 39.73
CA ALA A 11 1.28 27.41 38.57
C ALA A 11 1.59 26.00 38.04
N HIS A 12 1.89 25.05 38.94
CA HIS A 12 2.13 23.66 38.58
C HIS A 12 0.89 23.00 37.94
N LEU A 13 -0.31 23.26 38.48
CA LEU A 13 -1.57 22.78 37.90
C LEU A 13 -1.83 23.35 36.51
N GLN A 14 -1.59 24.65 36.31
CA GLN A 14 -1.74 25.30 35.01
C GLN A 14 -0.76 24.74 33.97
N GLU A 15 0.50 24.54 34.34
CA GLU A 15 1.49 23.94 33.46
C GLU A 15 1.11 22.50 33.10
N ARG A 16 0.64 21.72 34.07
CA ARG A 16 0.21 20.34 33.84
C ARG A 16 -1.04 20.27 32.95
N LEU A 17 -1.99 21.19 33.13
CA LEU A 17 -3.18 21.29 32.27
C LEU A 17 -2.80 21.70 30.85
N ALA A 18 -1.91 22.68 30.68
CA ALA A 18 -1.43 23.09 29.37
C ALA A 18 -0.67 21.96 28.65
N TRP A 19 0.13 21.19 29.39
CA TRP A 19 0.79 20.00 28.85
C TRP A 19 -0.23 18.93 28.42
N LEU A 20 -1.22 18.61 29.28
CA LEU A 20 -2.27 17.65 28.96
C LEU A 20 -3.10 18.08 27.74
N GLN A 21 -3.39 19.36 27.58
CA GLN A 21 -4.12 19.87 26.42
C GLN A 21 -3.35 19.64 25.12
N ARG A 22 -2.05 19.96 25.09
CA ARG A 22 -1.18 19.70 23.93
C ARG A 22 -1.05 18.21 23.63
N GLU A 23 -0.97 17.40 24.68
CA GLU A 23 -0.88 15.95 24.55
C GLU A 23 -2.15 15.36 23.92
N VAL A 24 -3.32 15.83 24.34
CA VAL A 24 -4.61 15.45 23.76
C VAL A 24 -4.69 15.89 22.29
N GLU A 25 -4.31 17.12 21.97
CA GLU A 25 -4.29 17.61 20.58
C GLU A 25 -3.38 16.75 19.69
N ARG A 26 -2.17 16.41 20.16
CA ARG A 26 -1.25 15.52 19.44
C ARG A 26 -1.89 14.15 19.20
N LEU A 27 -2.52 13.58 20.23
CA LEU A 27 -3.16 12.27 20.13
C LEU A 27 -4.36 12.27 19.18
N ILE A 28 -5.11 13.37 19.09
CA ILE A 28 -6.21 13.50 18.13
C ILE A 28 -5.67 13.43 16.70
N VAL A 29 -4.65 14.24 16.39
CA VAL A 29 -4.02 14.26 15.06
C VAL A 29 -3.46 12.89 14.69
N GLU A 30 -2.80 12.22 15.64
CA GLU A 30 -2.25 10.89 15.42
C GLU A 30 -3.34 9.83 15.24
N ASN A 31 -4.46 9.93 15.97
CA ASN A 31 -5.60 9.04 15.81
C ASN A 31 -6.26 9.21 14.43
N GLU A 32 -6.41 10.45 13.97
CA GLU A 32 -6.95 10.74 12.63
C GLU A 32 -6.05 10.16 11.53
N ARG A 33 -4.74 10.40 11.63
CA ARG A 33 -3.76 9.81 10.71
C ARG A 33 -3.87 8.28 10.68
N LEU A 34 -3.90 7.63 11.83
CA LEU A 34 -3.99 6.17 11.92
C LEU A 34 -5.32 5.63 11.38
N ARG A 35 -6.43 6.35 11.59
CA ARG A 35 -7.74 5.98 11.02
C ARG A 35 -7.72 6.05 9.50
N GLU A 36 -7.07 7.06 8.94
CA GLU A 36 -6.94 7.22 7.50
C GLU A 36 -6.04 6.15 6.90
N GLU A 37 -4.93 5.83 7.56
CA GLU A 37 -4.07 4.70 7.20
C GLU A 37 -4.81 3.36 7.29
N ASN A 38 -5.59 3.13 8.35
CA ASN A 38 -6.39 1.91 8.48
C ASN A 38 -7.47 1.81 7.39
N ARG A 39 -8.06 2.93 6.97
CA ARG A 39 -9.02 2.97 5.87
C ARG A 39 -8.36 2.57 4.55
N ARG A 40 -7.23 3.18 4.22
CA ARG A 40 -6.45 2.84 3.01
C ARG A 40 -6.05 1.37 2.98
N LEU A 41 -5.55 0.84 4.10
CA LEU A 41 -5.19 -0.58 4.21
C LEU A 41 -6.41 -1.50 4.01
N ARG A 42 -7.59 -1.13 4.52
CA ARG A 42 -8.83 -1.89 4.28
C ARG A 42 -9.27 -1.86 2.83
N GLU A 43 -9.14 -0.71 2.17
CA GLU A 43 -9.42 -0.57 0.74
C GLU A 43 -8.48 -1.45 -0.08
N GLU A 44 -7.18 -1.43 0.20
CA GLU A 44 -6.19 -2.31 -0.44
C GLU A 44 -6.49 -3.80 -0.22
N VAL A 45 -6.82 -4.21 1.02
CA VAL A 45 -7.21 -5.59 1.33
C VAL A 45 -8.50 -6.00 0.63
N THR A 46 -9.44 -5.07 0.45
CA THR A 46 -10.70 -5.32 -0.26
C THR A 46 -10.47 -5.50 -1.75
N LEU A 47 -9.70 -4.60 -2.38
CA LEU A 47 -9.31 -4.74 -3.79
C LEU A 47 -8.55 -6.04 -4.03
N TYR A 48 -7.67 -6.43 -3.10
CA TYR A 48 -7.00 -7.71 -3.14
C TYR A 48 -7.97 -8.90 -3.08
N ARG A 49 -8.93 -8.91 -2.15
CA ARG A 49 -9.92 -10.01 -2.05
C ARG A 49 -10.76 -10.12 -3.30
N LEU A 50 -11.22 -8.99 -3.84
CA LEU A 50 -11.95 -8.95 -5.09
C LEU A 50 -11.09 -9.48 -6.25
N PHE A 51 -9.81 -9.14 -6.28
CA PHE A 51 -8.89 -9.67 -7.29
C PHE A 51 -8.70 -11.19 -7.17
N GLN A 52 -8.56 -11.72 -5.96
CA GLN A 52 -8.49 -13.17 -5.72
C GLN A 52 -9.78 -13.90 -6.07
N GLU A 53 -10.94 -13.30 -5.80
CA GLU A 53 -12.25 -13.86 -6.18
C GLU A 53 -12.46 -13.83 -7.70
N LEU A 54 -11.89 -12.83 -8.39
CA LEU A 54 -11.90 -12.71 -9.84
C LEU A 54 -10.81 -13.54 -10.52
N GLN A 55 -9.84 -14.08 -9.79
CA GLN A 55 -8.93 -15.07 -10.35
C GLN A 55 -9.73 -16.36 -10.57
N PRO A 56 -9.86 -16.82 -11.82
CA PRO A 56 -10.61 -18.03 -12.08
C PRO A 56 -9.95 -19.20 -11.37
N GLN A 57 -10.75 -19.95 -10.62
CA GLN A 57 -10.30 -21.10 -9.85
C GLN A 57 -9.79 -22.19 -10.80
N SER A 58 -8.50 -22.12 -11.13
CA SER A 58 -7.67 -23.23 -11.63
C SER A 58 -8.12 -23.96 -12.91
N LYS A 59 -9.05 -23.41 -13.71
CA LYS A 59 -9.44 -24.02 -15.00
C LYS A 59 -9.73 -23.07 -16.16
N GLU A 60 -9.83 -21.76 -15.97
CA GLU A 60 -9.82 -20.84 -17.12
C GLU A 60 -8.37 -20.54 -17.46
N GLU A 61 -8.04 -20.75 -18.73
CA GLU A 61 -6.72 -20.47 -19.31
C GLU A 61 -6.31 -19.06 -18.91
N LEU A 62 -5.26 -18.95 -18.10
CA LEU A 62 -4.63 -17.67 -17.78
C LEU A 62 -4.34 -16.95 -19.11
N PRO A 63 -4.50 -15.62 -19.17
CA PRO A 63 -4.33 -14.89 -20.42
C PRO A 63 -2.98 -15.22 -21.06
N GLU A 64 -3.01 -15.80 -22.26
CA GLU A 64 -1.82 -15.92 -23.09
C GLU A 64 -1.55 -14.56 -23.72
N LEU A 65 -0.69 -13.79 -23.07
CA LEU A 65 -0.20 -12.54 -23.63
C LEU A 65 0.54 -12.83 -24.94
N SER A 66 0.20 -12.11 -26.01
CA SER A 66 0.99 -12.13 -27.23
C SER A 66 2.44 -11.73 -26.95
N ALA A 67 3.38 -12.13 -27.82
CA ALA A 67 4.80 -11.79 -27.63
C ALA A 67 5.05 -10.27 -27.54
N GLU A 68 4.24 -9.46 -28.22
CA GLU A 68 4.32 -8.00 -28.14
C GLU A 68 3.78 -7.48 -26.79
N MET A 69 2.64 -8.00 -26.33
CA MET A 69 2.09 -7.64 -25.03
C MET A 69 3.00 -8.08 -23.88
N LEU A 70 3.67 -9.23 -23.99
CA LEU A 70 4.65 -9.69 -23.01
C LEU A 70 5.83 -8.71 -22.93
N ARG A 71 6.31 -8.21 -24.08
CA ARG A 71 7.39 -7.21 -24.13
C ARG A 71 6.98 -5.92 -23.43
N GLN A 72 5.80 -5.40 -23.75
CA GLN A 72 5.22 -4.22 -23.10
C GLN A 72 5.03 -4.44 -21.58
N ALA A 73 4.61 -5.64 -21.19
CA ALA A 73 4.49 -6.02 -19.79
C ALA A 73 5.85 -6.02 -19.07
N MET A 74 6.90 -6.55 -19.69
CA MET A 74 8.26 -6.49 -19.12
C MET A 74 8.80 -5.07 -19.03
N GLU A 75 8.59 -4.23 -20.06
CA GLU A 75 8.98 -2.82 -20.03
C GLU A 75 8.24 -2.05 -18.93
N PHE A 76 6.94 -2.31 -18.77
CA PHE A 76 6.14 -1.76 -17.69
C PHE A 76 6.66 -2.23 -16.33
N LEU A 77 6.89 -3.54 -16.17
CA LEU A 77 7.44 -4.13 -14.95
C LEU A 77 8.75 -3.47 -14.57
N ASP A 78 9.66 -3.20 -15.52
CA ASP A 78 10.94 -2.54 -15.26
C ASP A 78 10.79 -1.13 -14.68
N ARG A 79 9.77 -0.37 -15.11
CA ARG A 79 9.49 1.00 -14.62
C ARG A 79 8.84 1.05 -13.25
N LEU A 80 8.23 -0.04 -12.80
CA LEU A 80 7.59 -0.10 -11.49
C LEU A 80 8.62 0.02 -10.34
N PRO A 81 8.23 0.51 -9.16
CA PRO A 81 9.10 0.47 -7.98
C PRO A 81 9.29 -0.97 -7.46
N ASP A 82 10.26 -1.18 -6.56
CA ASP A 82 10.53 -2.51 -5.98
C ASP A 82 9.39 -3.00 -5.08
N GLU A 83 8.68 -2.09 -4.41
CA GLU A 83 7.54 -2.38 -3.54
C GLU A 83 6.41 -1.36 -3.77
N MET A 84 5.19 -1.84 -3.99
CA MET A 84 4.00 -1.00 -4.23
C MET A 84 2.72 -1.62 -3.68
N GLY A 85 1.67 -0.81 -3.52
CA GLY A 85 0.32 -1.31 -3.25
C GLY A 85 -0.37 -1.81 -4.53
N PHE A 86 -1.45 -2.57 -4.40
CA PHE A 86 -2.27 -2.97 -5.55
C PHE A 86 -2.90 -1.76 -6.26
N SER A 87 -3.41 -0.77 -5.52
CA SER A 87 -3.95 0.46 -6.14
C SER A 87 -2.87 1.16 -6.96
N GLU A 88 -1.69 1.35 -6.37
CA GLU A 88 -0.57 2.04 -7.03
C GLU A 88 -0.17 1.35 -8.33
N PHE A 89 -0.23 0.01 -8.40
CA PHE A 89 0.02 -0.72 -9.64
C PHE A 89 -0.97 -0.31 -10.75
N PHE A 90 -2.28 -0.27 -10.45
CA PHE A 90 -3.30 0.10 -11.43
C PHE A 90 -3.27 1.58 -11.78
N ASP A 91 -3.01 2.45 -10.80
CA ASP A 91 -2.86 3.89 -11.01
C ASP A 91 -1.70 4.19 -11.97
N ARG A 92 -0.58 3.45 -11.84
CA ARG A 92 0.57 3.56 -12.76
C ARG A 92 0.25 2.99 -14.15
N ALA A 93 -0.47 1.88 -14.22
CA ALA A 93 -0.88 1.32 -15.50
C ALA A 93 -1.77 2.31 -16.27
N GLU A 94 -2.71 2.96 -15.59
CA GLU A 94 -3.55 4.02 -16.16
C GLU A 94 -2.72 5.22 -16.64
N GLN A 95 -1.72 5.66 -15.87
CA GLN A 95 -0.81 6.74 -16.28
C GLN A 95 0.01 6.40 -17.53
N GLU A 96 0.31 5.13 -17.77
CA GLU A 96 0.97 4.65 -18.99
C GLU A 96 -0.01 4.36 -20.14
N GLY A 97 -1.31 4.64 -19.95
CA GLY A 97 -2.35 4.41 -20.95
C GLY A 97 -2.71 2.94 -21.13
N ILE A 98 -2.36 2.08 -20.17
CA ILE A 98 -2.68 0.66 -20.18
C ILE A 98 -4.11 0.47 -19.68
N GLU A 99 -4.95 -0.16 -20.48
CA GLU A 99 -6.32 -0.46 -20.09
C GLU A 99 -6.36 -1.36 -18.86
N SER A 100 -7.35 -1.15 -17.98
CA SER A 100 -7.47 -1.89 -16.72
C SER A 100 -7.52 -3.41 -16.90
N ALA A 101 -8.13 -3.90 -17.99
CA ALA A 101 -8.14 -5.33 -18.33
C ALA A 101 -6.72 -5.84 -18.70
N VAL A 102 -5.97 -5.09 -19.50
CA VAL A 102 -4.59 -5.44 -19.86
C VAL A 102 -3.66 -5.37 -18.65
N ALA A 103 -3.83 -4.35 -17.80
CA ALA A 103 -3.09 -4.23 -16.54
C ALA A 103 -3.35 -5.41 -15.61
N ARG A 104 -4.58 -5.90 -15.57
CA ARG A 104 -4.96 -7.12 -14.84
C ARG A 104 -4.21 -8.34 -15.39
N ASP A 105 -4.19 -8.51 -16.71
CA ASP A 105 -3.50 -9.64 -17.35
C ASP A 105 -1.98 -9.60 -17.10
N TYR A 106 -1.39 -8.40 -17.09
CA TYR A 106 0.00 -8.19 -16.72
C TYR A 106 0.25 -8.60 -15.27
N LEU A 107 -0.57 -8.12 -14.33
CA LEU A 107 -0.44 -8.47 -12.92
C LEU A 107 -0.55 -9.98 -12.68
N LEU A 108 -1.53 -10.64 -13.30
CA LEU A 108 -1.71 -12.08 -13.23
C LEU A 108 -0.49 -12.82 -13.77
N THR A 109 0.03 -12.37 -14.91
CA THR A 109 1.25 -12.93 -15.50
C THR A 109 2.44 -12.76 -14.56
N PHE A 110 2.65 -11.58 -13.97
CA PHE A 110 3.78 -11.34 -13.08
C PHE A 110 3.72 -12.16 -11.79
N LEU A 111 2.51 -12.39 -11.24
CA LEU A 111 2.33 -13.24 -10.08
C LEU A 111 2.58 -14.72 -10.43
N ARG A 112 2.09 -15.18 -11.59
CA ARG A 112 2.29 -16.54 -12.08
C ARG A 112 3.76 -16.87 -12.35
N GLU A 113 4.48 -15.95 -13.00
CA GLU A 113 5.90 -16.13 -13.34
C GLU A 113 6.84 -15.83 -12.15
N GLU A 114 6.27 -15.54 -10.97
CA GLU A 114 6.98 -15.13 -9.76
C GLU A 114 7.88 -13.90 -9.96
N LEU A 115 7.53 -12.99 -10.86
CA LEU A 115 8.22 -11.71 -11.07
C LEU A 115 7.79 -10.67 -10.01
N LEU A 116 6.53 -10.74 -9.60
CA LEU A 116 6.01 -10.09 -8.41
C LEU A 116 5.63 -11.16 -7.39
N ARG A 117 5.88 -10.88 -6.12
CA ARG A 117 5.37 -11.64 -4.99
C ARG A 117 4.51 -10.76 -4.12
N GLN A 118 3.45 -11.35 -3.61
CA GLN A 118 2.60 -10.71 -2.63
C GLN A 118 3.21 -10.86 -1.23
N GLN A 119 3.27 -9.75 -0.49
CA GLN A 119 3.60 -9.72 0.94
C GLN A 119 2.55 -8.86 1.66
N GLY A 120 1.52 -9.51 2.23
CA GLY A 120 0.38 -8.81 2.82
C GLY A 120 -0.45 -8.08 1.75
N GLY A 121 -0.71 -6.78 1.96
CA GLY A 121 -1.40 -5.92 0.99
C GLY A 121 -0.51 -5.34 -0.11
N ARG A 122 0.77 -5.72 -0.16
CA ARG A 122 1.77 -5.14 -1.07
C ARG A 122 2.27 -6.14 -2.09
N LEU A 123 2.66 -5.62 -3.25
CA LEU A 123 3.36 -6.28 -4.33
C LEU A 123 4.85 -5.93 -4.24
N ARG A 124 5.71 -6.95 -4.33
CA ARG A 124 7.16 -6.79 -4.29
C ARG A 124 7.81 -7.47 -5.49
N LYS A 125 8.70 -6.76 -6.17
CA LYS A 125 9.55 -7.34 -7.23
C LYS A 125 10.44 -8.42 -6.66
N THR A 126 10.52 -9.54 -7.35
CA THR A 126 11.44 -10.62 -6.98
C THR A 126 12.81 -10.39 -7.62
N HIS A 127 13.82 -11.08 -7.11
CA HIS A 127 15.14 -11.09 -7.73
C HIS A 127 15.08 -11.52 -9.20
N ARG A 128 14.12 -12.37 -9.59
CA ARG A 128 13.94 -12.83 -10.98
C ARG A 128 13.58 -11.69 -11.93
N ALA A 129 12.81 -10.69 -11.46
CA ALA A 129 12.54 -9.48 -12.22
C ALA A 129 13.81 -8.63 -12.44
N ALA A 130 14.77 -8.67 -11.51
CA ALA A 130 16.04 -7.96 -11.65
C ALA A 130 17.04 -8.66 -12.62
N PHE A 131 16.87 -9.97 -12.86
CA PHE A 131 17.75 -10.80 -13.70
C PHE A 131 17.28 -10.99 -15.15
N GLY A 132 16.23 -10.28 -15.61
CA GLY A 132 15.91 -10.15 -17.04
C GLY A 132 16.98 -9.43 -17.87
N LYS A 133 18.10 -9.03 -17.24
CA LYS A 133 19.33 -8.55 -17.85
C LYS A 133 20.34 -9.71 -17.99
N ALA A 134 20.18 -10.55 -19.01
CA ALA A 134 21.23 -11.43 -19.50
C ALA A 134 21.15 -11.55 -21.02
#